data_AF-A0A2T4AWW4-F1
#
_entry.id   AF-A0A2T4AWW4-F1
#
_cell.length_a   1.000
_cell.length_b   1.000
_cell.length_c   1.000
_cell.angle_alpha   90.00
_cell.angle_beta   90.00
_cell.angle_gamma   90.00
#
_symmetry.space_group_name_H-M   'P 1'
#
loop_
_entity.id
_entity.type
_entity.pdbx_description
1 polymer ?
#
loop_
_entity_poly.entity_id
_entity_poly.type
_entity_poly.pdbx_seq_one_letter_code
_entity_poly.pdbx_strand_id
1 'polypeptide(L)'
;HDDTCGGGLRWQIPPTNPGYSYKNSIANGCFFNLGARLARYTGNTTYSDWAEKTWDWMISVGFLNKENYAIYDGADVSNNCTQINKAEFSYNNAVWTLGAAYMYNHQTGSDTWKSRLEKLVDHGLETFFPDGIAYEPSCEGVGTCTTDMVSFKGYIHRWYSTMTQLAPFMAPKVLPVLKTSTEAAIKQCTGGALGRQCGFKWNTGKYDGRTGAGQEMNVVGAVSSLLIGDAAVPVTGDSGGTSKGNPNAGSKPNSFQRPETPVTAGDKAGAGIVTIIIIGSLCTALTWMSIGA
;
A
#
# COMPACT_ATOMS: atom_id res chain seq x y z
N HIS A 1 6.08 10.40 -12.27
CA HIS A 1 6.92 9.19 -12.39
C HIS A 1 7.79 9.30 -13.63
N ASP A 2 8.84 8.47 -13.75
CA ASP A 2 9.67 8.36 -14.97
C ASP A 2 9.00 7.48 -16.05
N ASP A 3 9.69 7.26 -17.17
CA ASP A 3 9.18 6.51 -18.34
C ASP A 3 9.50 5.00 -18.30
N THR A 4 10.29 4.54 -17.32
CA THR A 4 10.62 3.11 -17.22
C THR A 4 9.34 2.29 -17.02
N CYS A 5 9.20 1.15 -17.70
CA CYS A 5 7.96 0.36 -17.68
C CYS A 5 6.71 1.14 -18.14
N GLY A 6 6.87 2.16 -18.99
CA GLY A 6 5.76 2.97 -19.51
C GLY A 6 5.09 3.88 -18.48
N GLY A 7 5.74 4.13 -17.33
CA GLY A 7 5.20 4.98 -16.26
C GLY A 7 5.20 4.30 -14.90
N GLY A 8 4.33 4.75 -14.00
CA GLY A 8 4.15 4.17 -12.67
C GLY A 8 5.22 4.55 -11.65
N LEU A 9 4.80 4.64 -10.39
CA LEU A 9 5.64 4.97 -9.26
C LEU A 9 6.55 3.79 -8.88
N ARG A 10 7.77 4.13 -8.48
CA ARG A 10 8.70 3.24 -7.78
C ARG A 10 8.25 3.09 -6.32
N TRP A 11 8.65 2.01 -5.68
CA TRP A 11 8.38 1.77 -4.27
C TRP A 11 9.03 2.86 -3.39
N GLN A 12 10.29 3.18 -3.67
CA GLN A 12 11.04 4.16 -2.90
C GLN A 12 11.01 5.54 -3.57
N ILE A 13 11.05 6.59 -2.74
CA ILE A 13 11.22 7.98 -3.20
C ILE A 13 12.72 8.30 -3.41
N PRO A 14 13.63 8.06 -2.44
CA PRO A 14 15.04 8.34 -2.63
C PRO A 14 15.69 7.32 -3.60
N PRO A 15 16.42 7.77 -4.63
CA PRO A 15 17.09 6.88 -5.58
C PRO A 15 18.12 5.93 -4.97
N THR A 16 18.67 6.30 -3.80
CA THR A 16 19.67 5.53 -3.08
C THR A 16 19.09 4.46 -2.16
N ASN A 17 17.76 4.42 -1.96
CA ASN A 17 17.14 3.43 -1.10
C ASN A 17 17.09 2.05 -1.79
N PRO A 18 17.35 0.96 -1.04
CA PRO A 18 17.06 -0.39 -1.51
C PRO A 18 15.60 -0.52 -1.95
N GLY A 19 15.37 -1.05 -3.15
CA GLY A 19 14.03 -1.18 -3.73
C GLY A 19 13.58 0.00 -4.59
N TYR A 20 14.40 1.03 -4.82
CA TYR A 20 14.08 2.08 -5.80
C TYR A 20 13.89 1.52 -7.22
N SER A 21 14.60 0.45 -7.58
CA SER A 21 14.42 -0.26 -8.85
C SER A 21 13.08 -0.99 -8.94
N TYR A 22 12.38 -1.21 -7.83
CA TYR A 22 11.14 -1.97 -7.80
C TYR A 22 9.93 -1.05 -7.98
N LYS A 23 9.09 -1.32 -8.98
CA LYS A 23 7.78 -0.69 -9.14
C LYS A 23 6.73 -1.67 -8.64
N ASN A 24 5.90 -1.24 -7.69
CA ASN A 24 4.96 -2.13 -7.00
C ASN A 24 3.54 -1.59 -6.95
N SER A 25 2.61 -2.51 -6.73
CA SER A 25 1.18 -2.27 -6.74
C SER A 25 0.72 -1.43 -5.56
N ILE A 26 1.42 -1.48 -4.43
CA ILE A 26 1.03 -0.71 -3.25
C ILE A 26 1.34 0.79 -3.39
N ALA A 27 2.51 1.17 -3.91
CA ALA A 27 2.85 2.59 -4.10
C ALA A 27 1.87 3.24 -5.09
N ASN A 28 1.60 2.54 -6.19
CA ASN A 28 0.64 2.98 -7.20
C ASN A 28 -0.81 2.91 -6.69
N GLY A 29 -1.17 1.90 -5.88
CA GLY A 29 -2.49 1.75 -5.29
C GLY A 29 -2.82 2.85 -4.28
N CYS A 30 -1.85 3.24 -3.45
CA CYS A 30 -1.98 4.39 -2.56
C CYS A 30 -2.19 5.69 -3.35
N PHE A 31 -1.42 5.90 -4.42
CA PHE A 31 -1.58 7.08 -5.29
C PHE A 31 -2.94 7.11 -6.00
N PHE A 32 -3.36 5.98 -6.57
CA PHE A 32 -4.68 5.79 -7.18
C PHE A 32 -5.81 6.08 -6.19
N ASN A 33 -5.76 5.47 -5.01
CA ASN A 33 -6.79 5.61 -3.98
C ASN A 33 -6.87 7.06 -3.46
N LEU A 34 -5.73 7.73 -3.28
CA LEU A 34 -5.69 9.15 -2.96
C LEU A 34 -6.30 10.01 -4.07
N GLY A 35 -5.96 9.75 -5.33
CA GLY A 35 -6.56 10.44 -6.48
C GLY A 35 -8.09 10.29 -6.50
N ALA A 36 -8.59 9.07 -6.39
CA ALA A 36 -10.03 8.79 -6.36
C ALA A 36 -10.75 9.49 -5.19
N ARG A 37 -10.15 9.47 -3.99
CA ARG A 37 -10.69 10.13 -2.80
C ARG A 37 -10.70 11.65 -2.93
N LEU A 38 -9.62 12.23 -3.44
CA LEU A 38 -9.52 13.67 -3.67
C LEU A 38 -10.50 14.12 -4.76
N ALA A 39 -10.67 13.34 -5.83
CA ALA A 39 -11.66 13.61 -6.87
C ALA A 39 -13.07 13.67 -6.27
N ARG A 40 -13.46 12.66 -5.49
CA ARG A 40 -14.77 12.65 -4.81
C ARG A 40 -14.91 13.80 -3.80
N TYR A 41 -13.88 14.05 -2.99
CA TYR A 41 -13.96 15.04 -1.92
C TYR A 41 -14.02 16.47 -2.46
N THR A 42 -13.24 16.78 -3.50
CA THR A 42 -13.06 18.14 -4.03
C THR A 42 -13.87 18.45 -5.28
N GLY A 43 -14.36 17.42 -5.99
CA GLY A 43 -14.96 17.56 -7.31
C GLY A 43 -13.95 17.85 -8.44
N ASN A 44 -12.64 17.96 -8.15
CA ASN A 44 -11.63 18.29 -9.16
C ASN A 44 -11.24 17.04 -9.97
N THR A 45 -11.53 17.10 -11.27
CA THR A 45 -11.31 15.98 -12.21
C THR A 45 -9.84 15.66 -12.46
N THR A 46 -8.91 16.59 -12.21
CA THR A 46 -7.47 16.30 -12.35
C THR A 46 -7.07 15.09 -11.50
N TYR A 47 -7.67 14.95 -10.31
CA TYR A 47 -7.41 13.79 -9.45
C TYR A 47 -7.99 12.49 -10.00
N SER A 48 -9.19 12.53 -10.61
CA SER A 48 -9.77 11.34 -11.26
C SER A 48 -9.00 10.95 -12.50
N ASP A 49 -8.51 11.92 -13.28
CA ASP A 49 -7.72 11.67 -14.49
C ASP A 49 -6.41 10.93 -14.15
N TRP A 50 -5.75 11.34 -13.05
CA TRP A 50 -4.58 10.61 -12.54
C TRP A 50 -4.94 9.22 -12.01
N ALA A 51 -6.10 9.05 -11.40
CA ALA A 51 -6.57 7.74 -10.95
C ALA A 51 -6.82 6.81 -12.16
N GLU A 52 -7.48 7.29 -13.22
CA GLU A 52 -7.69 6.54 -14.47
C GLU A 52 -6.36 6.16 -15.12
N LYS A 53 -5.44 7.12 -15.26
CA LYS A 53 -4.10 6.87 -15.81
C LYS A 53 -3.33 5.81 -15.03
N THR A 54 -3.44 5.82 -13.70
CA THR A 54 -2.76 4.84 -12.84
C THR A 54 -3.39 3.46 -12.97
N TRP A 55 -4.72 3.38 -13.06
CA TRP A 55 -5.45 2.15 -13.32
C TRP A 55 -5.05 1.53 -14.67
N ASP A 56 -5.04 2.32 -15.73
CA ASP A 56 -4.68 1.84 -17.07
C ASP A 56 -3.21 1.40 -17.15
N TRP A 57 -2.31 2.08 -16.41
CA TRP A 57 -0.92 1.64 -16.29
C TRP A 57 -0.77 0.30 -15.56
N MET A 58 -1.48 0.09 -14.45
CA MET A 58 -1.46 -1.20 -13.73
C MET A 58 -1.88 -2.37 -14.62
N ILE A 59 -2.87 -2.11 -15.48
CA ILE A 59 -3.36 -3.03 -16.47
C ILE A 59 -2.32 -3.27 -17.59
N SER A 60 -1.66 -2.22 -18.08
CA SER A 60 -0.72 -2.32 -19.20
C SER A 60 0.57 -3.04 -18.82
N VAL A 61 1.06 -2.84 -17.59
CA VAL A 61 2.24 -3.53 -17.05
C VAL A 61 1.92 -4.95 -16.56
N GLY A 62 0.63 -5.31 -16.45
CA GLY A 62 0.17 -6.65 -16.07
C GLY A 62 0.16 -6.92 -14.57
N PHE A 63 0.36 -5.90 -13.72
CA PHE A 63 0.23 -6.05 -12.26
C PHE A 63 -1.23 -6.25 -11.85
N LEU A 64 -2.17 -5.61 -12.55
CA LEU A 64 -3.58 -5.96 -12.52
C LEU A 64 -3.87 -6.91 -13.70
N ASN A 65 -4.19 -8.16 -13.39
CA ASN A 65 -4.53 -9.15 -14.39
C ASN A 65 -5.96 -8.90 -14.92
N LYS A 66 -6.11 -8.63 -16.23
CA LYS A 66 -7.39 -8.30 -16.85
C LYS A 66 -8.44 -9.42 -16.82
N GLU A 67 -8.00 -10.67 -16.70
CA GLU A 67 -8.87 -11.84 -16.79
C GLU A 67 -9.48 -12.18 -15.44
N ASN A 68 -8.65 -12.31 -14.40
CA ASN A 68 -9.08 -12.71 -13.07
C ASN A 68 -9.05 -11.58 -12.03
N TYR A 69 -8.58 -10.38 -12.37
CA TYR A 69 -8.50 -9.23 -11.45
C TYR A 69 -7.58 -9.41 -10.24
N ALA A 70 -6.65 -10.36 -10.32
CA ALA A 70 -5.52 -10.46 -9.40
C ALA A 70 -4.67 -9.19 -9.42
N ILE A 71 -4.24 -8.74 -8.22
CA ILE A 71 -3.29 -7.64 -8.06
C ILE A 71 -1.97 -8.23 -7.55
N TYR A 72 -1.03 -8.43 -8.47
CA TYR A 72 0.31 -8.93 -8.20
C TYR A 72 1.18 -7.85 -7.54
N ASP A 73 2.25 -8.26 -6.86
CA ASP A 73 3.02 -7.35 -6.00
C ASP A 73 3.80 -6.27 -6.79
N GLY A 74 4.44 -6.65 -7.89
CA GLY A 74 5.23 -5.71 -8.69
C GLY A 74 6.32 -6.37 -9.53
N ALA A 75 7.26 -5.57 -10.00
CA ALA A 75 8.42 -6.03 -10.75
C ALA A 75 9.57 -5.02 -10.70
N ASP A 76 10.78 -5.50 -11.01
CA ASP A 76 11.98 -4.66 -11.11
C ASP A 76 12.10 -3.99 -12.48
N VAL A 77 12.55 -2.73 -12.52
CA VAL A 77 12.73 -1.99 -13.79
C VAL A 77 13.84 -2.56 -14.69
N SER A 78 14.80 -3.32 -14.14
CA SER A 78 15.90 -3.92 -14.91
C SER A 78 15.42 -4.90 -15.98
N ASN A 79 14.24 -5.50 -15.80
CA ASN A 79 13.60 -6.38 -16.77
C ASN A 79 12.39 -5.73 -17.45
N ASN A 80 12.33 -4.39 -17.48
CA ASN A 80 11.19 -3.61 -17.99
C ASN A 80 9.85 -4.01 -17.34
N CYS A 81 9.89 -4.38 -16.05
CA CYS A 81 8.74 -4.84 -15.27
C CYS A 81 8.04 -6.09 -15.81
N THR A 82 8.72 -6.91 -16.63
CA THR A 82 8.12 -8.09 -17.27
C THR A 82 8.16 -9.34 -16.40
N GLN A 83 9.11 -9.45 -15.47
CA GLN A 83 9.15 -10.56 -14.51
C GLN A 83 8.36 -10.17 -13.26
N ILE A 84 7.04 -10.40 -13.34
CA ILE A 84 6.09 -10.01 -12.29
C ILE A 84 6.21 -10.95 -11.09
N ASN A 85 6.42 -10.37 -9.91
CA ASN A 85 6.21 -11.06 -8.65
C ASN A 85 4.71 -11.27 -8.43
N LYS A 86 4.25 -12.50 -8.65
CA LYS A 86 2.82 -12.87 -8.55
C LYS A 86 2.33 -13.09 -7.12
N ALA A 87 3.11 -12.74 -6.09
CA ALA A 87 2.61 -12.74 -4.73
C ALA A 87 1.38 -11.82 -4.63
N GLU A 88 0.33 -12.32 -3.96
CA GLU A 88 -0.91 -11.59 -3.73
C GLU A 88 -1.06 -11.30 -2.24
N PHE A 89 -1.30 -10.03 -1.93
CA PHE A 89 -1.46 -9.52 -0.57
C PHE A 89 -2.80 -8.83 -0.45
N SER A 90 -3.55 -9.11 0.62
CA SER A 90 -4.95 -8.67 0.72
C SER A 90 -5.10 -7.14 0.65
N TYR A 91 -4.14 -6.40 1.22
CA TYR A 91 -4.14 -4.95 1.22
C TYR A 91 -3.99 -4.32 -0.17
N ASN A 92 -3.35 -5.01 -1.13
CA ASN A 92 -3.25 -4.54 -2.51
C ASN A 92 -4.66 -4.61 -3.11
N ASN A 93 -5.31 -5.77 -3.12
CA ASN A 93 -6.68 -5.86 -3.61
C ASN A 93 -7.62 -4.85 -2.90
N ALA A 94 -7.50 -4.70 -1.59
CA ALA A 94 -8.35 -3.81 -0.82
C ALA A 94 -8.14 -2.32 -1.12
N VAL A 95 -6.90 -1.84 -1.31
CA VAL A 95 -6.64 -0.43 -1.62
C VAL A 95 -7.17 -0.06 -3.01
N TRP A 96 -7.05 -0.98 -3.98
CA TRP A 96 -7.58 -0.82 -5.33
C TRP A 96 -9.10 -0.91 -5.35
N THR A 97 -9.70 -1.82 -4.60
CA THR A 97 -11.16 -1.94 -4.42
C THR A 97 -11.76 -0.66 -3.86
N LEU A 98 -11.15 -0.10 -2.80
CA LEU A 98 -11.63 1.14 -2.21
C LEU A 98 -11.51 2.33 -3.18
N GLY A 99 -10.38 2.46 -3.90
CA GLY A 99 -10.23 3.50 -4.90
C GLY A 99 -11.24 3.37 -6.05
N ALA A 100 -11.51 2.16 -6.53
CA ALA A 100 -12.53 1.90 -7.55
C ALA A 100 -13.93 2.29 -7.07
N ALA A 101 -14.26 2.05 -5.80
CA ALA A 101 -15.53 2.48 -5.21
C ALA A 101 -15.66 4.00 -5.12
N TYR A 102 -14.57 4.70 -4.79
CA TYR A 102 -14.53 6.17 -4.84
C TYR A 102 -14.72 6.70 -6.25
N MET A 103 -14.10 6.09 -7.27
CA MET A 103 -14.29 6.46 -8.67
C MET A 103 -15.72 6.20 -9.14
N TYR A 104 -16.29 5.04 -8.83
CA TYR A 104 -17.70 4.71 -9.09
C TYR A 104 -18.64 5.77 -8.51
N ASN A 105 -18.44 6.13 -7.24
CA ASN A 105 -19.29 7.11 -6.57
C ASN A 105 -19.08 8.54 -7.10
N HIS A 106 -17.83 8.93 -7.40
CA HIS A 106 -17.51 10.24 -7.97
C HIS A 106 -18.12 10.43 -9.37
N GLN A 107 -18.05 9.42 -10.23
CA GLN A 107 -18.63 9.43 -11.58
C GLN A 107 -20.11 9.01 -11.60
N THR A 108 -20.83 9.27 -10.51
CA THR A 108 -22.29 9.07 -10.41
C THR A 108 -22.79 7.70 -10.88
N GLY A 109 -22.07 6.63 -10.55
CA GLY A 109 -22.50 5.26 -10.85
C GLY A 109 -21.99 4.68 -12.17
N SER A 110 -20.85 5.16 -12.68
CA SER A 110 -20.20 4.67 -13.90
C SER A 110 -20.19 3.13 -14.02
N ASP A 111 -20.78 2.60 -15.10
CA ASP A 111 -20.84 1.16 -15.40
C ASP A 111 -19.45 0.52 -15.49
N THR A 112 -18.47 1.27 -16.02
CA THR A 112 -17.07 0.83 -16.10
C THR A 112 -16.51 0.58 -14.71
N TRP A 113 -16.65 1.54 -13.80
CA TRP A 113 -16.14 1.40 -12.42
C TRP A 113 -16.95 0.40 -11.61
N LYS A 114 -18.24 0.27 -11.88
CA LYS A 114 -19.09 -0.78 -11.31
C LYS A 114 -18.55 -2.17 -11.66
N SER A 115 -18.33 -2.44 -12.95
CA SER A 115 -17.82 -3.75 -13.41
C SER A 115 -16.42 -4.03 -12.88
N ARG A 116 -15.54 -3.02 -12.84
CA ARG A 116 -14.20 -3.13 -12.25
C ARG A 116 -14.26 -3.48 -10.76
N LEU A 117 -15.15 -2.81 -10.02
CA LEU A 117 -15.34 -3.04 -8.59
C LEU A 117 -15.88 -4.44 -8.29
N GLU A 118 -16.90 -4.89 -9.03
CA GLU A 118 -17.45 -6.24 -8.89
C GLU A 118 -16.35 -7.29 -9.06
N LYS A 119 -15.55 -7.20 -10.12
CA LYS A 119 -14.50 -8.19 -10.40
C LYS A 119 -13.35 -8.16 -9.38
N LEU A 120 -12.96 -6.98 -8.89
CA LEU A 120 -11.98 -6.87 -7.80
C LEU A 120 -12.46 -7.54 -6.52
N VAL A 121 -13.73 -7.32 -6.16
CA VAL A 121 -14.33 -7.92 -4.96
C VAL A 121 -14.50 -9.43 -5.14
N ASP A 122 -14.90 -9.89 -6.32
CA ASP A 122 -15.08 -11.32 -6.60
C ASP A 122 -13.76 -12.08 -6.41
N HIS A 123 -12.69 -11.62 -7.06
CA HIS A 123 -11.34 -12.18 -6.86
C HIS A 123 -10.87 -12.06 -5.41
N GLY A 124 -11.16 -10.92 -4.76
CA GLY A 124 -10.73 -10.66 -3.40
C GLY A 124 -11.42 -11.55 -2.36
N LEU A 125 -12.72 -11.80 -2.50
CA LEU A 125 -13.46 -12.72 -1.65
C LEU A 125 -13.00 -14.17 -1.86
N GLU A 126 -12.75 -14.57 -3.11
CA GLU A 126 -12.24 -15.91 -3.43
C GLU A 126 -10.83 -16.13 -2.83
N THR A 127 -9.94 -15.17 -2.99
CA THR A 127 -8.51 -15.32 -2.65
C THR A 127 -8.21 -15.07 -1.18
N PHE A 128 -8.82 -14.03 -0.60
CA PHE A 128 -8.48 -13.55 0.74
C PHE A 128 -9.52 -13.89 1.80
N PHE A 129 -10.66 -14.49 1.44
CA PHE A 129 -11.67 -14.97 2.39
C PHE A 129 -12.09 -16.43 2.12
N PRO A 130 -11.15 -17.39 2.06
CA PRO A 130 -11.50 -18.80 1.99
C PRO A 130 -12.39 -19.17 3.18
N ASP A 131 -13.49 -19.88 2.90
CA ASP A 131 -14.53 -20.22 3.87
C ASP A 131 -15.14 -19.00 4.61
N GLY A 132 -15.05 -17.81 4.02
CA GLY A 132 -15.51 -16.56 4.61
C GLY A 132 -14.60 -15.99 5.70
N ILE A 133 -13.34 -16.44 5.81
CA ILE A 133 -12.40 -16.03 6.85
C ILE A 133 -11.16 -15.38 6.22
N ALA A 134 -10.80 -14.17 6.66
CA ALA A 134 -9.66 -13.44 6.12
C ALA A 134 -8.34 -14.22 6.29
N TYR A 135 -7.60 -14.35 5.18
CA TYR A 135 -6.39 -15.17 5.07
C TYR A 135 -5.34 -14.49 4.16
N GLU A 136 -4.07 -14.53 4.55
CA GLU A 136 -2.95 -14.06 3.69
C GLU A 136 -2.27 -15.24 2.96
N PRO A 137 -2.61 -15.52 1.69
CA PRO A 137 -2.12 -16.71 0.99
C PRO A 137 -0.61 -16.73 0.80
N SER A 138 0.01 -15.57 0.64
CA SER A 138 1.46 -15.46 0.42
C SER A 138 2.31 -15.79 1.65
N CYS A 139 1.74 -15.89 2.86
CA CYS A 139 2.54 -16.08 4.07
C CYS A 139 1.90 -16.85 5.23
N GLU A 140 0.56 -16.88 5.37
CA GLU A 140 -0.11 -17.34 6.59
C GLU A 140 -0.03 -18.86 6.77
N GLY A 141 -0.27 -19.62 5.71
CA GLY A 141 -0.21 -21.09 5.72
C GLY A 141 1.18 -21.61 6.07
N VAL A 142 2.22 -21.05 5.45
CA VAL A 142 3.63 -21.43 5.67
C VAL A 142 4.26 -20.76 6.90
N GLY A 143 3.59 -19.78 7.51
CA GLY A 143 4.04 -19.13 8.74
C GLY A 143 5.18 -18.13 8.59
N THR A 144 5.33 -17.52 7.41
CA THR A 144 6.42 -16.60 7.03
C THR A 144 6.02 -15.12 7.04
N CYS A 145 4.84 -14.78 7.55
CA CYS A 145 4.36 -13.40 7.55
C CYS A 145 5.31 -12.47 8.31
N THR A 146 5.68 -11.36 7.67
CA THR A 146 6.47 -10.29 8.29
C THR A 146 5.59 -9.39 9.17
N THR A 147 6.23 -8.49 9.91
CA THR A 147 5.54 -7.47 10.73
C THR A 147 4.54 -6.65 9.93
N ASP A 148 4.82 -6.37 8.66
CA ASP A 148 3.92 -5.61 7.79
C ASP A 148 2.70 -6.47 7.40
N MET A 149 2.95 -7.71 6.97
CA MET A 149 1.91 -8.63 6.49
C MET A 149 0.89 -8.95 7.56
N VAL A 150 1.30 -8.97 8.84
CA VAL A 150 0.38 -9.19 9.96
C VAL A 150 -0.54 -8.00 10.25
N SER A 151 -0.57 -6.95 9.42
CA SER A 151 -1.52 -5.83 9.52
C SER A 151 -2.55 -5.76 8.38
N PHE A 152 -2.40 -6.58 7.34
CA PHE A 152 -3.15 -6.42 6.09
C PHE A 152 -4.64 -6.78 6.22
N LYS A 153 -4.95 -7.81 7.03
CA LYS A 153 -6.32 -8.26 7.26
C LYS A 153 -7.20 -7.19 7.92
N GLY A 154 -6.63 -6.32 8.75
CA GLY A 154 -7.33 -5.17 9.31
C GLY A 154 -7.70 -4.14 8.25
N TYR A 155 -6.83 -3.94 7.26
CA TYR A 155 -7.08 -2.99 6.17
C TYR A 155 -8.18 -3.50 5.24
N ILE A 156 -8.14 -4.78 4.84
CA ILE A 156 -9.18 -5.31 3.94
C ILE A 156 -10.57 -5.24 4.60
N HIS A 157 -10.70 -5.55 5.88
CA HIS A 157 -11.97 -5.38 6.61
C HIS A 157 -12.48 -3.94 6.58
N ARG A 158 -11.61 -2.98 6.93
CA ARG A 158 -11.96 -1.54 6.98
C ARG A 158 -12.29 -0.97 5.61
N TRP A 159 -11.49 -1.31 4.60
CA TRP A 159 -11.66 -0.75 3.28
C TRP A 159 -12.82 -1.40 2.53
N TYR A 160 -13.07 -2.69 2.71
CA TYR A 160 -14.27 -3.34 2.18
C TYR A 160 -15.53 -2.82 2.86
N SER A 161 -15.53 -2.63 4.18
CA SER A 161 -16.69 -2.04 4.86
C SER A 161 -16.96 -0.63 4.34
N THR A 162 -15.96 0.26 4.25
CA THR A 162 -16.14 1.61 3.69
C THR A 162 -16.57 1.58 2.23
N MET A 163 -16.08 0.63 1.43
CA MET A 163 -16.52 0.46 0.05
C MET A 163 -18.04 0.25 -0.05
N THR A 164 -18.64 -0.53 0.86
CA THR A 164 -20.10 -0.77 0.85
C THR A 164 -20.93 0.50 1.09
N GLN A 165 -20.38 1.53 1.74
CA GLN A 165 -21.06 2.83 1.85
C GLN A 165 -21.05 3.62 0.55
N LEU A 166 -19.98 3.47 -0.26
CA LEU A 166 -19.79 4.19 -1.53
C LEU A 166 -20.44 3.46 -2.71
N ALA A 167 -20.54 2.13 -2.60
CA ALA A 167 -21.14 1.23 -3.57
C ALA A 167 -22.14 0.27 -2.85
N PRO A 168 -23.32 0.76 -2.45
CA PRO A 168 -24.27 -0.01 -1.63
C PRO A 168 -24.73 -1.34 -2.23
N PHE A 169 -24.70 -1.48 -3.55
CA PHE A 169 -25.04 -2.72 -4.24
C PHE A 169 -24.11 -3.91 -3.87
N MET A 170 -22.91 -3.63 -3.36
CA MET A 170 -21.96 -4.66 -2.90
C MET A 170 -22.20 -5.09 -1.44
N ALA A 171 -22.97 -4.31 -0.66
CA ALA A 171 -23.17 -4.57 0.76
C ALA A 171 -23.74 -5.98 1.05
N PRO A 172 -24.77 -6.48 0.34
CA PRO A 172 -25.32 -7.82 0.58
C PRO A 172 -24.32 -8.95 0.33
N LYS A 173 -23.33 -8.73 -0.55
CA LYS A 173 -22.29 -9.72 -0.88
C LYS A 173 -21.15 -9.69 0.15
N VAL A 174 -20.74 -8.50 0.57
CA VAL A 174 -19.50 -8.30 1.34
C VAL A 174 -19.71 -8.33 2.85
N LEU A 175 -20.75 -7.66 3.37
CA LEU A 175 -20.93 -7.52 4.82
C LEU A 175 -21.10 -8.87 5.55
N PRO A 176 -21.82 -9.88 5.00
CA PRO A 176 -21.91 -11.20 5.64
C PRO A 176 -20.55 -11.91 5.75
N VAL A 177 -19.68 -11.74 4.76
CA VAL A 177 -18.32 -12.31 4.77
C VAL A 177 -17.45 -11.62 5.81
N LEU A 178 -17.49 -10.28 5.90
CA LEU A 178 -16.77 -9.54 6.94
C LEU A 178 -17.23 -9.93 8.34
N LYS A 179 -18.53 -10.15 8.54
CA LYS A 179 -19.08 -10.66 9.80
C LYS A 179 -18.52 -12.03 10.15
N THR A 180 -18.59 -12.98 9.24
CA THR A 180 -18.06 -14.35 9.42
C THR A 180 -16.57 -14.33 9.76
N SER A 181 -15.78 -13.55 9.01
CA SER A 181 -14.35 -13.42 9.27
C SER A 181 -14.07 -12.76 10.62
N THR A 182 -14.89 -11.80 11.07
CA THR A 182 -14.71 -11.12 12.36
C THR A 182 -15.05 -12.06 13.52
N GLU A 183 -16.07 -12.90 13.39
CA GLU A 183 -16.39 -13.94 14.38
C GLU A 183 -15.22 -14.90 14.56
N ALA A 184 -14.60 -15.35 13.46
CA ALA A 184 -13.39 -16.17 13.51
C ALA A 184 -12.20 -15.43 14.15
N ALA A 185 -12.03 -14.15 13.84
CA ALA A 185 -11.01 -13.29 14.43
C ALA A 185 -11.15 -13.18 15.95
N ILE A 186 -12.36 -12.95 16.48
CA ILE A 186 -12.63 -12.86 17.92
C ILE A 186 -12.43 -14.21 18.59
N LYS A 187 -12.89 -15.31 17.96
CA LYS A 187 -12.85 -16.66 18.54
C LYS A 187 -11.45 -17.09 18.97
N GLN A 188 -10.43 -16.68 18.23
CA GLN A 188 -9.04 -17.01 18.56
C GLN A 188 -8.40 -16.07 19.61
N CYS A 189 -9.03 -14.94 19.95
CA CYS A 189 -8.51 -13.95 20.93
C CYS A 189 -8.68 -14.43 22.38
N THR A 190 -7.91 -15.46 22.74
CA THR A 190 -7.97 -16.13 24.05
C THR A 190 -6.61 -16.16 24.75
N GLY A 191 -5.60 -15.49 24.18
CA GLY A 191 -4.21 -15.57 24.59
C GLY A 191 -3.81 -14.64 25.74
N GLY A 192 -2.59 -14.85 26.24
CA GLY A 192 -1.92 -13.99 27.21
C GLY A 192 -2.50 -14.04 28.63
N ALA A 193 -1.90 -13.27 29.53
CA ALA A 193 -2.25 -13.25 30.96
C ALA A 193 -3.71 -12.82 31.25
N LEU A 194 -4.32 -12.08 30.32
CA LEU A 194 -5.69 -11.58 30.44
C LEU A 194 -6.71 -12.41 29.64
N GLY A 195 -6.29 -13.49 28.98
CA GLY A 195 -7.18 -14.38 28.22
C GLY A 195 -7.89 -13.72 27.04
N ARG A 196 -7.29 -12.68 26.45
CA ARG A 196 -7.91 -11.85 25.39
C ARG A 196 -6.94 -11.35 24.31
N GLN A 197 -5.67 -11.77 24.36
CA GLN A 197 -4.72 -11.40 23.31
C GLN A 197 -5.07 -12.12 22.02
N CYS A 198 -4.91 -11.41 20.91
CA CYS A 198 -5.24 -11.88 19.59
C CYS A 198 -3.99 -12.37 18.84
N GLY A 199 -4.12 -13.53 18.21
CA GLY A 199 -3.20 -14.08 17.24
C GLY A 199 -3.54 -13.68 15.80
N PHE A 200 -2.87 -14.32 14.85
CA PHE A 200 -3.01 -14.02 13.43
C PHE A 200 -3.85 -15.07 12.67
N LYS A 201 -3.76 -16.36 13.01
CA LYS A 201 -4.39 -17.46 12.25
C LYS A 201 -5.88 -17.67 12.58
N TRP A 202 -6.74 -16.81 12.05
CA TRP A 202 -8.18 -16.77 12.36
C TRP A 202 -8.93 -18.03 11.95
N ASN A 203 -8.53 -18.67 10.84
CA ASN A 203 -9.15 -19.90 10.35
C ASN A 203 -8.98 -21.11 11.29
N THR A 204 -7.98 -21.10 12.17
CA THR A 204 -7.77 -22.19 13.14
C THR A 204 -8.77 -22.15 14.29
N GLY A 205 -9.40 -20.99 14.53
CA GLY A 205 -10.27 -20.76 15.68
C GLY A 205 -9.57 -20.88 17.04
N LYS A 206 -8.23 -20.87 17.07
CA LYS A 206 -7.41 -21.02 18.28
C LYS A 206 -6.32 -19.95 18.31
N TYR A 207 -5.97 -19.50 19.51
CA TYR A 207 -4.83 -18.61 19.69
C TYR A 207 -3.55 -19.31 19.22
N ASP A 208 -2.80 -18.67 18.32
CA ASP A 208 -1.62 -19.24 17.68
C ASP A 208 -0.30 -18.97 18.43
N GLY A 209 -0.37 -18.34 19.60
CA GLY A 209 0.79 -17.99 20.42
C GLY A 209 1.58 -16.78 19.90
N ARG A 210 1.14 -16.11 18.82
CA ARG A 210 1.85 -14.98 18.20
C ARG A 210 1.01 -13.71 18.26
N THR A 211 1.29 -12.87 19.25
CA THR A 211 0.65 -11.55 19.41
C THR A 211 1.63 -10.42 19.13
N GLY A 212 1.09 -9.31 18.62
CA GLY A 212 1.81 -8.06 18.38
C GLY A 212 0.83 -6.97 17.95
N ALA A 213 1.33 -5.74 17.76
CA ALA A 213 0.50 -4.61 17.39
C ALA A 213 -0.30 -4.85 16.08
N GLY A 214 0.27 -5.55 15.10
CA GLY A 214 -0.42 -5.87 13.85
C GLY A 214 -1.62 -6.80 14.04
N GLN A 215 -1.45 -7.89 14.81
CA GLN A 215 -2.51 -8.84 15.11
C GLN A 215 -3.66 -8.18 15.86
N GLU A 216 -3.34 -7.41 16.89
CA GLU A 216 -4.34 -6.66 17.68
C GLU A 216 -5.07 -5.63 16.79
N MET A 217 -4.32 -4.88 15.98
CA MET A 217 -4.87 -3.90 15.04
C MET A 217 -5.79 -4.55 14.00
N ASN A 218 -5.50 -5.76 13.53
CA ASN A 218 -6.39 -6.46 12.60
C ASN A 218 -7.75 -6.75 13.23
N VAL A 219 -7.75 -7.28 14.45
CA VAL A 219 -9.01 -7.62 15.14
C VAL A 219 -9.79 -6.36 15.48
N VAL A 220 -9.13 -5.30 15.96
CA VAL A 220 -9.78 -4.00 16.18
C VAL A 220 -10.39 -3.47 14.88
N GLY A 221 -9.67 -3.55 13.76
CA GLY A 221 -10.16 -3.16 12.45
C GLY A 221 -11.40 -3.94 12.01
N ALA A 222 -11.36 -5.27 12.14
CA ALA A 222 -12.47 -6.15 11.79
C ALA A 222 -13.73 -5.89 12.65
N VAL A 223 -13.56 -5.83 13.97
CA VAL A 223 -14.67 -5.57 14.91
C VAL A 223 -15.31 -4.21 14.67
N SER A 224 -14.50 -3.16 14.54
CA SER A 224 -15.01 -1.80 14.31
C SER A 224 -15.75 -1.68 12.97
N SER A 225 -15.32 -2.43 11.95
CA SER A 225 -15.96 -2.48 10.63
C SER A 225 -17.37 -3.05 10.63
N LEU A 226 -17.77 -3.83 11.64
CA LEU A 226 -19.15 -4.32 11.73
C LEU A 226 -20.16 -3.20 12.04
N LEU A 227 -19.70 -2.05 12.55
CA LEU A 227 -20.53 -0.89 12.86
C LEU A 227 -20.75 0.02 11.64
N ILE A 228 -20.33 -0.40 10.45
CA ILE A 228 -20.37 0.45 9.24
C ILE A 228 -21.79 0.89 8.85
N GLY A 229 -22.82 0.11 9.22
CA GLY A 229 -24.22 0.45 8.96
C GLY A 229 -24.73 1.67 9.72
N ASP A 230 -24.14 1.96 10.89
CA ASP A 230 -24.48 3.11 11.73
C ASP A 230 -23.53 4.30 11.52
N ALA A 231 -22.44 4.08 10.77
CA ALA A 231 -21.44 5.10 10.49
C ALA A 231 -21.90 6.03 9.36
N ALA A 232 -21.51 7.31 9.46
CA ALA A 232 -21.69 8.24 8.35
C ALA A 232 -20.86 7.80 7.12
N VAL A 233 -21.42 8.00 5.93
CA VAL A 233 -20.69 7.83 4.66
C VAL A 233 -19.54 8.85 4.62
N PRO A 234 -18.38 8.53 4.00
CA PRO A 234 -17.29 9.49 3.85
C PRO A 234 -17.79 10.81 3.26
N VAL A 235 -17.54 11.92 3.96
CA VAL A 235 -17.99 13.25 3.54
C VAL A 235 -17.20 13.77 2.35
N THR A 236 -17.75 14.77 1.67
CA THR A 236 -17.09 15.62 0.65
C THR A 236 -16.88 17.03 1.21
N GLY A 237 -16.20 17.90 0.46
CA GLY A 237 -16.11 19.33 0.80
C GLY A 237 -17.48 19.98 1.00
N ASP A 238 -18.50 19.52 0.27
CA ASP A 238 -19.85 20.09 0.31
C ASP A 238 -20.82 19.33 1.23
N SER A 239 -20.43 18.17 1.77
CA SER A 239 -21.32 17.29 2.57
C SER A 239 -20.81 17.05 4.00
N GLY A 240 -20.22 18.08 4.62
CA GLY A 240 -19.79 18.05 6.02
C GLY A 240 -18.29 17.94 6.24
N GLY A 241 -17.49 18.00 5.17
CA GLY A 241 -16.04 18.11 5.26
C GLY A 241 -15.62 19.44 5.89
N THR A 242 -14.90 19.39 7.02
CA THR A 242 -14.45 20.58 7.75
C THR A 242 -13.00 20.97 7.45
N SER A 243 -12.24 20.08 6.80
CA SER A 243 -10.83 20.31 6.45
C SER A 243 -10.69 21.29 5.29
N LYS A 244 -9.70 22.18 5.36
CA LYS A 244 -9.41 23.19 4.34
C LYS A 244 -8.31 22.72 3.40
N GLY A 245 -8.52 22.87 2.10
CA GLY A 245 -7.51 22.58 1.08
C GLY A 245 -6.37 23.61 1.05
N ASN A 246 -5.28 23.25 0.37
CA ASN A 246 -4.18 24.15 0.04
C ASN A 246 -3.81 23.95 -1.44
N PRO A 247 -4.03 24.94 -2.33
CA PRO A 247 -3.70 24.82 -3.75
C PRO A 247 -2.19 24.67 -4.01
N ASN A 248 -1.35 25.04 -3.03
CA ASN A 248 0.10 24.89 -3.07
C ASN A 248 0.58 23.64 -2.30
N ALA A 249 -0.30 22.70 -1.95
CA ALA A 249 0.10 21.46 -1.29
C ALA A 249 1.09 20.69 -2.17
N GLY A 250 2.30 20.45 -1.65
CA GLY A 250 3.35 19.73 -2.39
C GLY A 250 4.04 20.52 -3.50
N SER A 251 3.73 21.82 -3.71
CA SER A 251 4.37 22.63 -4.77
C SER A 251 5.86 22.95 -4.53
N LYS A 252 6.40 22.53 -3.38
CA LYS A 252 7.82 22.56 -3.05
C LYS A 252 8.38 21.12 -3.06
N PRO A 253 8.59 20.53 -4.25
CA PRO A 253 8.92 19.11 -4.42
C PRO A 253 10.28 18.72 -3.82
N ASN A 254 11.12 19.68 -3.43
CA ASN A 254 12.42 19.46 -2.80
C ASN A 254 12.49 19.99 -1.37
N SER A 255 11.36 20.30 -0.73
CA SER A 255 11.35 20.77 0.68
C SER A 255 11.92 19.75 1.68
N PHE A 256 12.03 18.49 1.27
CA PHE A 256 12.67 17.40 2.01
C PHE A 256 14.14 17.17 1.61
N GLN A 257 14.59 17.73 0.49
CA GLN A 257 16.01 17.81 0.18
C GLN A 257 16.57 18.98 0.99
N ARG A 258 17.59 18.74 1.82
CA ARG A 258 18.33 19.84 2.44
C ARG A 258 18.85 20.73 1.31
N PRO A 259 18.69 22.07 1.38
CA PRO A 259 19.29 22.95 0.40
C PRO A 259 20.76 22.59 0.29
N GLU A 260 21.23 22.24 -0.90
CA GLU A 260 22.67 22.09 -1.09
C GLU A 260 23.30 23.46 -0.84
N THR A 261 24.06 23.57 0.25
CA THR A 261 24.83 24.76 0.52
C THR A 261 25.91 24.85 -0.56
N PRO A 262 26.03 25.97 -1.28
CA PRO A 262 27.06 26.13 -2.30
C PRO A 262 28.44 25.82 -1.69
N VAL A 263 29.22 24.97 -2.36
CA VAL A 263 30.56 24.61 -1.90
C VAL A 263 31.41 25.87 -1.80
N THR A 264 31.83 26.20 -0.58
CA THR A 264 32.63 27.41 -0.31
C THR A 264 34.08 27.21 -0.71
N ALA A 265 34.85 28.31 -0.78
CA ALA A 265 36.30 28.21 -0.95
C ALA A 265 36.98 27.42 0.19
N GLY A 266 36.44 27.53 1.41
CA GLY A 266 36.89 26.77 2.57
C GLY A 266 36.65 25.27 2.41
N ASP A 267 35.48 24.87 1.90
CA ASP A 267 35.16 23.45 1.64
C ASP A 267 36.09 22.85 0.58
N LYS A 268 36.38 23.60 -0.49
CA LYS A 268 37.33 23.15 -1.53
C LYS A 268 38.75 23.02 -0.98
N ALA A 269 39.19 23.96 -0.16
CA ALA A 269 40.51 23.90 0.48
C ALA A 269 40.60 22.70 1.45
N GLY A 270 39.59 22.51 2.30
CA GLY A 270 39.52 21.37 3.22
C GLY A 270 39.51 20.03 2.49
N ALA A 271 38.67 19.89 1.46
CA ALA A 271 38.62 18.68 0.64
C ALA A 271 39.96 18.40 -0.07
N GLY A 272 40.63 19.44 -0.58
CA GLY A 272 41.95 19.33 -1.18
C GLY A 272 43.01 18.85 -0.19
N ILE A 273 43.06 19.43 1.01
CA ILE A 273 43.99 19.02 2.08
C ILE A 273 43.75 17.57 2.48
N VAL A 274 42.49 17.18 2.72
CA VAL A 274 42.14 15.79 3.08
C VAL A 274 42.54 14.83 1.97
N THR A 275 42.30 15.20 0.70
CA THR A 275 42.70 14.38 -0.46
C THR A 275 44.22 14.21 -0.51
N ILE A 276 44.99 15.28 -0.31
CA ILE A 276 46.46 15.22 -0.27
C ILE A 276 46.95 14.34 0.89
N ILE A 277 46.34 14.43 2.08
CA ILE A 277 46.70 13.59 3.24
C ILE A 277 46.39 12.12 2.97
N ILE A 278 45.24 11.80 2.38
CA ILE A 278 44.87 10.41 2.06
C ILE A 278 45.81 9.85 0.99
N ILE A 279 46.04 10.58 -0.11
CA ILE A 279 46.96 10.13 -1.17
C ILE A 279 48.38 10.03 -0.62
N GLY A 280 48.82 11.01 0.17
CA GLY A 280 50.13 11.03 0.80
C GLY A 280 50.33 9.85 1.74
N SER A 281 49.36 9.55 2.61
CA SER A 281 49.43 8.41 3.52
C SER A 281 49.36 7.07 2.80
N LEU A 282 48.57 6.97 1.71
CA LEU A 282 48.54 5.78 0.87
C LEU A 282 49.90 5.57 0.16
N CYS A 283 50.47 6.63 -0.41
CA CYS A 283 51.78 6.58 -1.06
C CYS A 283 52.90 6.24 -0.07
N THR A 284 52.91 6.83 1.13
CA THR A 284 53.92 6.48 2.15
C THR A 284 53.76 5.05 2.63
N ALA A 285 52.53 4.57 2.85
CA ALA A 285 52.28 3.17 3.20
C ALA A 285 52.75 2.20 2.09
N LEU A 286 52.44 2.49 0.83
CA LEU A 286 52.87 1.69 -0.32
C LEU A 286 54.40 1.70 -0.48
N THR A 287 55.03 2.87 -0.29
CA THR A 287 56.49 3.02 -0.37
C THR A 287 57.17 2.29 0.79
N TRP A 288 56.63 2.39 2.01
CA TRP A 288 57.11 1.63 3.17
C TRP A 288 57.02 0.11 2.94
N MET A 289 55.89 -0.39 2.42
CA MET A 289 55.74 -1.80 2.06
C MET A 289 56.69 -2.23 0.92
N SER A 290 57.08 -1.30 0.04
CA SER A 290 57.98 -1.60 -1.08
C SER A 290 59.48 -1.54 -0.69
N ILE A 291 59.82 -0.78 0.34
CA ILE A 291 61.19 -0.65 0.88
C ILE A 291 61.42 -1.62 2.06
N GLY A 292 60.34 -2.11 2.68
CA GLY A 292 60.36 -3.14 3.70
C GLY A 292 60.70 -4.52 3.14
N ALA A 293 61.99 -4.82 3.15
CA ALA A 293 62.52 -6.10 3.63
C ALA A 293 62.45 -6.14 5.17
#